data_AF-A0A2D4L6D2-F1
#
_entry.id   AF-A0A2D4L6D2-F1
#
_cell.length_a   1.000
_cell.length_b   1.000
_cell.length_c   1.000
_cell.angle_alpha   90.00
_cell.angle_beta   90.00
_cell.angle_gamma   90.00
#
_symmetry.space_group_name_H-M   'P 1'
#
loop_
_entity.id
_entity.type
_entity.pdbx_description
1 polymer ?
#
loop_
_entity_poly.entity_id
_entity_poly.type
_entity_poly.pdbx_seq_one_letter_code
_entity_poly.pdbx_strand_id
1 'polypeptide(L)'
;DGTASESDSEWFCYHGSLHSIFPAGFCKNNNIELTPPKGYDAKIFSWASYLDKTKSKSAPARLFNVDCPNHGFKVGVKIEAVDLMEPRLICVATVKRIVHRLLRIHFDGWDGEYDQWVDCESPDIYPVGWCELIGYQLQPPVTTELE
;
A
#
# COMPACT_ATOMS: atom_id res chain seq x y z
N ASP A 1 -21.15 -29.62 -4.57
CA ASP A 1 -20.33 -30.22 -3.50
C ASP A 1 -18.94 -29.63 -3.56
N GLY A 2 -18.76 -28.52 -2.85
CA GLY A 2 -17.53 -27.72 -2.91
C GLY A 2 -16.44 -28.36 -2.06
N THR A 3 -15.52 -29.04 -2.72
CA THR A 3 -14.26 -29.46 -2.10
C THR A 3 -13.42 -28.20 -1.89
N ALA A 4 -13.26 -27.80 -0.63
CA ALA A 4 -12.19 -26.89 -0.24
C ALA A 4 -10.85 -27.52 -0.65
N SER A 5 -10.14 -26.89 -1.57
CA SER A 5 -8.75 -27.25 -1.84
C SER A 5 -7.89 -26.71 -0.70
N GLU A 6 -7.58 -27.57 0.27
CA GLU A 6 -6.54 -27.38 1.29
C GLU A 6 -5.16 -27.41 0.62
N SER A 7 -4.74 -26.32 -0.04
CA SER A 7 -3.35 -26.15 -0.50
C SER A 7 -3.17 -24.77 -1.17
N ASP A 8 -3.04 -23.72 -0.38
CA ASP A 8 -2.13 -22.64 -0.75
C ASP A 8 -1.60 -22.02 0.54
N SER A 9 -0.28 -21.99 0.72
CA SER A 9 0.29 -21.34 1.90
C SER A 9 0.12 -19.84 1.72
N GLU A 10 -0.83 -19.22 2.44
CA GLU A 10 -1.07 -17.76 2.49
C GLU A 10 0.11 -16.98 3.14
N TRP A 11 1.29 -17.60 3.26
CA TRP A 11 2.44 -17.03 3.93
C TRP A 11 3.30 -16.27 2.93
N PHE A 12 3.48 -14.98 3.21
CA PHE A 12 4.40 -14.12 2.48
C PHE A 12 5.68 -13.92 3.29
N CYS A 13 6.83 -13.87 2.59
CA CYS A 13 8.12 -13.60 3.22
C CYS A 13 8.45 -12.10 3.12
N TYR A 14 8.70 -11.47 4.26
CA TYR A 14 9.27 -10.13 4.33
C TYR A 14 10.62 -10.19 5.06
N HIS A 15 11.63 -9.53 4.50
CA HIS A 15 12.88 -9.29 5.21
C HIS A 15 12.66 -8.27 6.34
N GLY A 16 13.31 -8.46 7.49
CA GLY A 16 13.09 -7.61 8.68
C GLY A 16 13.46 -6.14 8.52
N SER A 17 14.23 -5.79 7.47
CA SER A 17 14.56 -4.40 7.15
C SER A 17 13.58 -3.74 6.17
N LEU A 18 12.59 -4.46 5.65
CA LEU A 18 11.66 -3.90 4.67
C LEU A 18 10.77 -2.84 5.31
N HIS A 19 10.50 -1.79 4.54
CA HIS A 19 9.69 -0.64 4.95
C HIS A 19 8.18 -0.86 4.82
N SER A 20 7.77 -2.07 4.41
CA SER A 20 6.37 -2.50 4.25
C SER A 20 5.79 -3.20 5.48
N ILE A 21 6.59 -3.40 6.53
CA ILE A 21 6.14 -3.95 7.82
C ILE A 21 6.23 -2.86 8.89
N PHE A 22 5.22 -2.79 9.75
CA PHE A 22 5.09 -1.70 10.72
C PHE A 22 4.76 -2.22 12.12
N PRO A 23 5.17 -1.52 13.19
CA PRO A 23 4.80 -1.90 14.54
C PRO A 23 3.27 -1.76 14.75
N ALA A 24 2.73 -2.60 15.64
CA ALA A 24 1.33 -2.50 16.06
C ALA A 24 1.01 -1.06 16.52
N GLY A 25 -0.11 -0.51 16.03
CA GLY A 25 -0.51 0.88 16.29
C GLY A 25 -0.02 1.90 15.25
N PHE A 26 0.85 1.54 14.30
CA PHE A 26 1.32 2.44 13.25
C PHE A 26 0.18 3.13 12.50
N CYS A 27 -0.84 2.37 12.07
CA CYS A 27 -1.98 2.92 11.34
C CYS A 27 -2.73 3.97 12.17
N LYS A 28 -3.04 3.68 13.43
CA LYS A 28 -3.71 4.61 14.35
C LYS A 28 -2.91 5.89 14.55
N ASN A 29 -1.60 5.77 14.81
CA ASN A 29 -0.72 6.92 15.06
C ASN A 29 -0.58 7.83 13.84
N ASN A 30 -0.76 7.27 12.65
CA ASN A 30 -0.65 8.00 11.39
C ASN A 30 -2.01 8.24 10.73
N ASN A 31 -3.16 8.07 11.40
CA ASN A 31 -4.49 8.23 10.79
C ASN A 31 -4.67 7.45 9.48
N ILE A 32 -4.17 6.22 9.42
CA ILE A 32 -4.39 5.27 8.33
C ILE A 32 -5.49 4.31 8.78
N GLU A 33 -6.44 4.02 7.90
CA GLU A 33 -7.44 2.99 8.13
C GLU A 33 -6.78 1.61 8.14
N LEU A 34 -6.96 0.88 9.24
CA LEU A 34 -6.44 -0.47 9.38
C LEU A 34 -7.49 -1.46 8.91
N THR A 35 -7.14 -2.33 7.97
CA THR A 35 -7.95 -3.53 7.69
C THR A 35 -7.89 -4.46 8.90
N PRO A 36 -9.01 -4.67 9.63
CA PRO A 36 -8.98 -5.50 10.81
C PRO A 36 -8.80 -6.99 10.44
N PRO A 37 -8.32 -7.84 11.37
CA PRO A 37 -8.29 -9.28 11.16
C PRO A 37 -9.67 -9.83 10.79
N LYS A 38 -9.72 -10.92 10.00
CA LYS A 38 -10.97 -11.56 9.57
C LYS A 38 -11.91 -11.81 10.76
N GLY A 39 -13.16 -11.33 10.65
CA GLY A 39 -14.18 -11.45 11.70
C GLY A 39 -14.17 -10.34 12.77
N TYR A 40 -13.33 -9.30 12.62
CA TYR A 40 -13.35 -8.11 13.47
C TYR A 40 -13.93 -6.92 12.70
N ASP A 41 -14.70 -6.08 13.39
CA ASP A 41 -15.22 -4.82 12.85
C ASP A 41 -14.19 -3.70 13.07
N ALA A 42 -13.91 -2.93 12.01
CA ALA A 42 -12.89 -1.88 12.00
C ALA A 42 -13.17 -0.76 13.03
N LYS A 43 -14.44 -0.44 13.29
CA LYS A 43 -14.84 0.65 14.20
C LYS A 43 -14.59 0.31 15.67
N ILE A 44 -14.56 -0.98 16.01
CA ILE A 44 -14.39 -1.47 17.38
C ILE A 44 -13.04 -2.13 17.62
N PHE A 45 -12.25 -2.37 16.57
CA PHE A 45 -10.97 -3.06 16.69
C PHE A 45 -9.98 -2.26 17.56
N SER A 46 -9.31 -2.96 18.48
CA SER A 46 -8.20 -2.41 19.25
C SER A 46 -7.07 -3.43 19.38
N TRP A 47 -5.83 -2.96 19.19
CA TRP A 47 -4.64 -3.80 19.38
C TRP A 47 -4.55 -4.36 20.80
N ALA A 48 -4.92 -3.58 21.82
CA ALA A 48 -4.87 -4.02 23.22
C ALA A 48 -5.79 -5.22 23.47
N SER A 49 -7.06 -5.13 23.07
CA SER A 49 -8.03 -6.24 23.23
C SER A 49 -7.65 -7.44 22.37
N TYR A 50 -7.13 -7.21 21.16
CA TYR A 50 -6.71 -8.30 20.27
C TYR A 50 -5.52 -9.08 20.84
N LEU A 51 -4.49 -8.39 21.34
CA LEU A 51 -3.31 -9.02 21.94
C LEU A 51 -3.67 -9.80 23.21
N ASP A 52 -4.54 -9.25 24.06
CA ASP A 52 -5.01 -9.97 25.26
C ASP A 52 -5.83 -11.21 24.90
N LYS A 53 -6.78 -11.09 23.96
CA LYS A 53 -7.64 -12.21 23.53
C LYS A 53 -6.84 -13.34 22.89
N THR A 54 -5.84 -12.99 22.07
CA THR A 54 -4.98 -13.97 21.37
C THR A 54 -3.79 -14.45 22.20
N LYS A 55 -3.60 -13.89 23.41
CA LYS A 55 -2.46 -14.18 24.30
C LYS A 55 -1.11 -13.99 23.59
N SER A 56 -1.03 -12.99 22.72
CA SER A 56 0.15 -12.68 21.91
C SER A 56 0.83 -11.39 22.38
N LYS A 57 2.03 -11.14 21.85
CA LYS A 57 2.79 -9.91 22.07
C LYS A 57 3.08 -9.24 20.74
N SER A 58 2.96 -7.91 20.69
CA SER A 58 3.43 -7.15 19.52
C SER A 58 4.95 -7.22 19.42
N ALA A 59 5.47 -7.29 18.19
CA ALA A 59 6.89 -7.12 17.94
C ALA A 59 7.37 -5.74 18.49
N PRO A 60 8.50 -5.68 19.20
CA PRO A 60 9.04 -4.42 19.70
C PRO A 60 9.32 -3.41 18.57
N ALA A 61 8.94 -2.13 18.76
CA ALA A 61 9.13 -1.08 17.76
C ALA A 61 10.59 -0.93 17.29
N ARG A 62 11.56 -1.21 18.17
CA ARG A 62 13.01 -1.17 17.86
C ARG A 62 13.47 -2.19 16.80
N LEU A 63 12.63 -3.16 16.42
CA LEU A 63 12.95 -4.13 15.37
C LEU A 63 12.62 -3.61 13.97
N PHE A 64 11.88 -2.50 13.86
CA PHE A 64 11.42 -1.95 12.59
C PHE A 64 12.38 -0.85 12.12
N ASN A 65 12.66 -0.82 10.82
CA ASN A 65 13.43 0.26 10.22
C ASN A 65 12.57 1.52 10.11
N VAL A 66 13.01 2.61 10.73
CA VAL A 66 12.31 3.91 10.76
C VAL A 66 13.01 4.98 9.92
N ASP A 67 14.08 4.63 9.21
CA ASP A 67 14.83 5.57 8.38
C ASP A 67 13.96 6.12 7.26
N CYS A 68 13.89 7.45 7.17
CA CYS A 68 13.12 8.18 6.16
C CYS A 68 14.06 9.10 5.37
N PRO A 69 14.35 8.80 4.09
CA PRO A 69 15.15 9.68 3.26
C PRO A 69 14.38 10.96 2.93
N ASN A 70 15.11 12.01 2.53
CA ASN A 70 14.50 13.19 1.92
C ASN A 70 14.15 12.88 0.45
N HIS A 71 13.04 12.19 0.24
CA HIS A 71 12.61 11.66 -1.06
C HIS A 71 12.05 12.71 -2.04
N GLY A 72 11.79 13.95 -1.60
CA GLY A 72 11.34 15.04 -2.48
C GLY A 72 9.90 14.98 -2.99
N PHE A 73 9.19 13.84 -2.91
CA PHE A 73 7.76 13.73 -3.22
C PHE A 73 6.90 14.74 -2.45
N LYS A 74 5.85 15.23 -3.11
CA LYS A 74 4.83 16.11 -2.53
C LYS A 74 3.45 15.58 -2.87
N VAL A 75 2.47 15.82 -2.01
CA VAL A 75 1.07 15.48 -2.31
C VAL A 75 0.62 16.26 -3.55
N GLY A 76 -0.07 15.58 -4.46
CA GLY A 76 -0.61 16.13 -5.70
C GLY A 76 0.31 16.04 -6.91
N VAL A 77 1.56 15.58 -6.77
CA VAL A 77 2.45 15.39 -7.93
C VAL A 77 2.00 14.19 -8.76
N LYS A 78 2.14 14.32 -10.09
CA LYS A 78 1.86 13.26 -11.05
C LYS A 78 3.09 12.37 -11.24
N ILE A 79 2.83 11.07 -11.36
CA ILE A 79 3.81 10.02 -11.60
C ILE A 79 3.22 8.99 -12.55
N GLU A 80 4.07 8.09 -13.04
CA GLU A 80 3.64 6.83 -13.65
C GLU A 80 3.87 5.72 -12.62
N ALA A 81 2.88 4.85 -12.40
CA ALA A 81 2.98 3.81 -11.37
C ALA A 81 2.47 2.47 -11.89
N VAL A 82 3.15 1.38 -11.50
CA VAL A 82 2.67 0.01 -11.76
C VAL A 82 1.41 -0.25 -10.94
N ASP A 83 0.42 -0.90 -11.53
CA ASP A 83 -0.67 -1.49 -10.76
C ASP A 83 -0.18 -2.79 -10.11
N LEU A 84 -0.02 -2.82 -8.78
CA LEU A 84 0.47 -4.01 -8.06
C LEU A 84 -0.49 -5.20 -8.13
N MET A 85 -1.77 -4.99 -8.47
CA MET A 85 -2.76 -6.05 -8.69
C MET A 85 -2.71 -6.58 -10.13
N GLU A 86 -2.28 -5.74 -11.08
CA GLU A 86 -2.02 -6.14 -12.47
C GLU A 86 -0.67 -5.57 -12.96
N PRO A 87 0.47 -6.21 -12.60
CA PRO A 87 1.82 -5.64 -12.82
C PRO A 87 2.24 -5.42 -14.28
N ARG A 88 1.36 -5.74 -15.23
CA ARG A 88 1.52 -5.46 -16.67
C ARG A 88 1.07 -4.03 -17.02
N LEU A 89 0.37 -3.36 -16.12
CA LEU A 89 -0.13 -2.00 -16.33
C LEU A 89 0.78 -1.00 -15.63
N ILE A 90 1.13 0.05 -16.36
CA ILE A 90 1.68 1.28 -15.80
C ILE A 90 0.68 2.38 -16.10
N CYS A 91 0.21 3.05 -15.07
CA CYS A 91 -0.92 3.96 -15.12
C CYS A 91 -0.51 5.38 -14.79
N VAL A 92 -1.26 6.35 -15.31
CA VAL A 92 -1.20 7.74 -14.82
C VAL A 92 -1.69 7.75 -13.36
N ALA A 93 -0.85 8.27 -12.48
CA ALA A 93 -1.14 8.27 -11.05
C ALA A 93 -0.72 9.57 -10.35
N THR A 94 -1.26 9.75 -9.15
CA THR A 94 -1.04 10.91 -8.29
C THR A 94 -0.60 10.47 -6.90
N VAL A 95 0.39 11.14 -6.31
CA VAL A 95 0.71 10.98 -4.88
C VAL A 95 -0.40 11.64 -4.06
N LYS A 96 -1.33 10.83 -3.55
CA LYS A 96 -2.50 11.29 -2.78
C LYS A 96 -2.16 11.60 -1.33
N ARG A 97 -1.21 10.86 -0.74
CA ARG A 97 -0.81 11.03 0.66
C ARG A 97 0.62 10.58 0.89
N ILE A 98 1.27 11.19 1.87
CA ILE A 98 2.61 10.85 2.32
C ILE A 98 2.58 10.62 3.84
N VAL A 99 3.15 9.51 4.30
CA VAL A 99 3.32 9.16 5.71
C VAL A 99 4.75 8.67 5.89
N HIS A 100 5.64 9.56 6.34
CA HIS A 100 7.10 9.30 6.28
C HIS A 100 7.48 8.91 4.84
N ARG A 101 8.13 7.75 4.66
CA ARG A 101 8.47 7.20 3.35
C ARG A 101 7.34 6.47 2.62
N LEU A 102 6.20 6.26 3.27
CA LEU A 102 5.06 5.55 2.68
C LEU A 102 4.20 6.51 1.86
N LEU A 103 4.01 6.19 0.58
CA LEU A 103 3.23 6.97 -0.38
C LEU A 103 1.91 6.26 -0.66
N ARG A 104 0.79 6.98 -0.58
CA ARG A 104 -0.49 6.52 -1.10
C ARG A 104 -0.61 6.99 -2.53
N ILE A 105 -0.57 6.06 -3.47
CA ILE A 105 -0.69 6.30 -4.90
C ILE A 105 -2.14 6.12 -5.30
N HIS A 106 -2.66 7.12 -5.99
CA HIS A 106 -4.00 7.13 -6.56
C HIS A 106 -3.90 7.01 -8.07
N PHE A 107 -4.65 6.09 -8.67
CA PHE A 107 -4.73 5.95 -10.12
C PHE A 107 -5.80 6.88 -10.67
N ASP A 108 -5.39 7.81 -11.54
CA ASP A 108 -6.28 8.87 -11.99
C ASP A 108 -7.48 8.30 -12.76
N GLY A 109 -8.69 8.75 -12.41
CA GLY A 109 -9.95 8.27 -13.00
C GLY A 109 -10.55 7.02 -12.35
N TRP A 110 -9.83 6.38 -11.43
CA TRP A 110 -10.33 5.24 -10.66
C TRP A 110 -10.83 5.68 -9.28
N ASP A 111 -11.64 4.83 -8.64
CA ASP A 111 -12.07 5.07 -7.25
C ASP A 111 -10.88 4.89 -6.28
N GLY A 112 -10.94 5.58 -5.13
CA GLY A 112 -9.91 5.52 -4.09
C GLY A 112 -9.77 4.18 -3.38
N GLU A 113 -10.64 3.20 -3.66
CA GLU A 113 -10.49 1.81 -3.23
C GLU A 113 -9.32 1.10 -3.92
N TYR A 114 -8.93 1.57 -5.12
CA TYR A 114 -7.79 1.07 -5.87
C TYR A 114 -6.48 1.74 -5.48
N ASP A 115 -6.49 2.70 -4.53
CA ASP A 115 -5.28 3.37 -4.08
C ASP A 115 -4.30 2.36 -3.45
N GLN A 116 -3.03 2.44 -3.83
CA GLN A 116 -1.99 1.53 -3.34
C GLN A 116 -1.00 2.25 -2.44
N TRP A 117 -0.55 1.56 -1.40
CA TRP A 117 0.53 2.03 -0.53
C TRP A 117 1.86 1.46 -1.00
N VAL A 118 2.81 2.34 -1.33
CA VAL A 118 4.15 1.98 -1.81
C VAL A 118 5.22 2.73 -1.05
N ASP A 119 6.43 2.17 -0.98
CA ASP A 119 7.59 2.88 -0.45
C ASP A 119 8.05 3.98 -1.42
N CYS A 120 8.63 5.07 -0.91
CA CYS A 120 9.15 6.15 -1.75
C CYS A 120 10.36 5.73 -2.62
N GLU A 121 11.02 4.62 -2.29
CA GLU A 121 12.09 4.02 -3.08
C GLU A 121 11.61 2.75 -3.81
N SER A 122 10.29 2.57 -3.96
CA SER A 122 9.72 1.45 -4.73
C SER A 122 10.24 1.47 -6.17
N PRO A 123 10.62 0.32 -6.74
CA PRO A 123 10.97 0.23 -8.16
C PRO A 123 9.76 0.38 -9.09
N ASP A 124 8.55 0.40 -8.52
CA ASP A 124 7.27 0.37 -9.25
C ASP A 124 6.65 1.76 -9.45
N ILE A 125 7.40 2.83 -9.16
CA ILE A 125 7.01 4.22 -9.41
C ILE A 125 8.06 4.93 -10.26
N TYR A 126 7.59 5.71 -11.23
CA TYR A 126 8.43 6.31 -12.27
C TYR A 126 8.09 7.79 -12.48
N PRO A 127 9.07 8.59 -12.94
CA PRO A 127 8.80 9.96 -13.36
C PRO A 127 7.88 9.98 -14.59
N VAL A 128 7.16 11.09 -14.77
CA VAL A 128 6.37 11.35 -15.99
C VAL A 128 7.30 11.31 -17.21
N GLY A 129 6.89 10.57 -18.25
CA GLY A 129 7.64 10.35 -19.49
C GLY A 129 8.46 9.06 -19.50
N TRP A 130 8.42 8.25 -18.44
CA TRP A 130 9.20 7.01 -18.39
C TRP A 130 8.70 5.97 -19.39
N CYS A 131 7.39 5.76 -19.49
CA CYS A 131 6.79 4.86 -20.48
C CYS A 131 7.17 5.25 -21.91
N GLU A 132 7.11 6.55 -22.22
CA GLU A 132 7.52 7.07 -23.53
C GLU A 132 9.00 6.78 -23.80
N LEU A 133 9.88 7.05 -22.83
CA LEU A 133 11.32 6.85 -22.94
C LEU A 133 11.68 5.39 -23.25
N ILE A 134 11.02 4.44 -22.61
CA ILE A 134 11.36 3.02 -22.75
C ILE A 134 10.49 2.26 -23.77
N GLY A 135 9.52 2.95 -24.40
CA GLY A 135 8.59 2.36 -25.35
C GLY A 135 7.55 1.42 -24.71
N TYR A 136 7.18 1.67 -23.45
CA TYR A 136 6.14 0.93 -22.75
C TYR A 136 4.79 1.63 -22.85
N GLN A 137 3.70 0.87 -22.80
CA GLN A 137 2.36 1.44 -22.90
C GLN A 137 1.91 2.04 -21.56
N LEU A 138 1.75 3.35 -21.54
CA LEU A 138 1.09 4.07 -20.44
C LEU A 138 -0.43 3.92 -20.54
N GLN A 139 -1.08 3.52 -19.45
CA GLN A 139 -2.53 3.49 -19.35
C GLN A 139 -3.05 4.90 -19.00
N PRO A 140 -3.95 5.47 -19.83
CA PRO A 140 -4.54 6.78 -19.57
C PRO A 140 -5.52 6.72 -18.39
N PRO A 141 -5.89 7.87 -17.81
CA PRO A 141 -6.97 7.93 -16.83
C PRO A 141 -8.28 7.38 -17.41
N VAL A 142 -9.08 6.72 -16.58
CA VAL A 142 -10.44 6.33 -16.99
C VAL A 142 -11.28 7.60 -17.10
N THR A 143 -11.80 7.87 -18.30
CA THR A 143 -12.87 8.84 -18.50
C THR A 143 -14.18 8.21 -18.06
N THR A 144 -14.75 8.65 -16.94
CA THR A 144 -16.19 8.56 -16.74
C THR A 144 -16.83 9.49 -17.78
N GLU A 145 -17.28 8.95 -18.91
CA GLU A 145 -18.20 9.66 -19.79
C GLU A 145 -19.42 10.07 -18.95
N LEU A 146 -19.59 11.37 -18.74
CA LEU A 146 -20.85 11.91 -18.27
C LEU A 146 -21.80 11.88 -19.47
N GLU A 147 -22.72 10.92 -19.48
CA GLU A 147 -23.98 11.01 -20.24
C GLU A 147 -24.81 12.22 -19.81
#